data_AF-A0A2W6DVA7-F1
#
_entry.id   AF-A0A2W6DVA7-F1
#
_cell.length_a   1.000
_cell.length_b   1.000
_cell.length_c   1.000
_cell.angle_alpha   90.00
_cell.angle_beta   90.00
_cell.angle_gamma   90.00
#
_symmetry.space_group_name_H-M   'P 1'
#
loop_
_entity.id
_entity.type
_entity.pdbx_description
1 polymer ?
#
loop_
_entity_poly.entity_id
_entity_poly.type
_entity_poly.pdbx_seq_one_letter_code
_entity_poly.pdbx_strand_id
1 'polypeptide(L)'
;MLRCAAGDRWLRPRRARCRGCGGTHVLLPDIALLRRRDEVAVIGAAIEAKVRGVGHRAIAGRLGLPKDTVRGWLRRFAADSEAIRAHFTRWAFALDAELGAVRPAASVLGDALEAIAVAARAWVLRFGRRPVWSLVSVFSGGGLLCNTSCPFPPVR
;
A
#
# COMPACT_ATOMS: atom_id res chain seq x y z
N MET A 1 -4.80 7.64 16.91
CA MET A 1 -4.73 8.83 16.03
C MET A 1 -3.96 8.46 14.78
N LEU A 2 -4.52 8.73 13.60
CA LEU A 2 -3.94 8.57 12.28
C LEU A 2 -3.65 9.98 11.71
N ARG A 3 -2.46 10.20 11.20
CA ARG A 3 -2.07 11.43 10.50
C ARG A 3 -2.53 11.33 9.05
N CYS A 4 -3.51 12.15 8.66
CA CYS A 4 -4.03 12.20 7.31
C CYS A 4 -3.61 13.49 6.61
N ALA A 5 -3.71 13.53 5.29
CA ALA A 5 -3.41 14.75 4.52
C ALA A 5 -4.31 15.93 4.94
N ALA A 6 -5.56 15.65 5.32
CA ALA A 6 -6.53 16.65 5.78
C ALA A 6 -6.46 16.95 7.30
N GLY A 7 -5.49 16.40 8.02
CA GLY A 7 -5.33 16.55 9.47
C GLY A 7 -5.47 15.25 10.27
N ASP A 8 -5.27 15.33 11.58
CA ASP A 8 -5.27 14.15 12.44
C ASP A 8 -6.66 13.58 12.68
N ARG A 9 -6.81 12.27 12.47
CA ARG A 9 -8.07 11.53 12.68
C ARG A 9 -7.97 10.55 13.83
N TRP A 10 -8.92 10.61 14.75
CA TRP A 10 -9.07 9.56 15.75
C TRP A 10 -9.83 8.37 15.18
N LEU A 11 -9.22 7.19 15.27
CA LEU A 11 -9.84 5.94 14.86
C LEU A 11 -10.19 5.12 16.10
N ARG A 12 -11.34 4.45 16.06
CA ARG A 12 -11.73 3.39 17.01
C ARG A 12 -11.91 2.09 16.23
N PRO A 13 -10.82 1.40 15.84
CA PRO A 13 -10.91 0.17 15.05
C PRO A 13 -11.68 -0.90 15.80
N ARG A 14 -12.53 -1.65 15.08
CA ARG A 14 -13.19 -2.83 15.62
C ARG A 14 -12.17 -3.94 15.86
N ARG A 15 -12.49 -4.84 16.78
CA ARG A 15 -11.71 -6.05 17.03
C ARG A 15 -12.57 -7.28 16.73
N ALA A 16 -11.97 -8.31 16.16
CA ALA A 16 -12.63 -9.58 15.88
C ALA A 16 -11.74 -10.73 16.32
N ARG A 17 -12.34 -11.83 16.78
CA ARG A 17 -11.62 -13.06 17.11
C ARG A 17 -11.63 -14.00 15.90
N CYS A 18 -10.45 -14.43 15.45
CA CYS A 18 -10.34 -15.39 14.36
C CYS A 18 -10.82 -16.77 14.83
N ARG A 19 -11.74 -17.40 14.09
CA ARG A 19 -12.22 -18.75 14.41
C ARG A 19 -11.16 -19.84 14.16
N GLY A 20 -10.21 -19.60 13.26
CA GLY A 20 -9.16 -20.57 12.91
C GLY A 20 -7.98 -20.59 13.89
N CYS A 21 -7.43 -19.42 14.25
CA CYS A 21 -6.27 -19.33 15.16
C CYS A 21 -6.61 -18.88 16.58
N GLY A 22 -7.87 -18.53 16.87
CA GLY A 22 -8.32 -18.07 18.18
C GLY A 22 -7.85 -16.67 18.61
N GLY A 23 -6.98 -16.02 17.83
CA GLY A 23 -6.41 -14.70 18.11
C GLY A 23 -7.40 -13.54 17.93
N THR A 24 -7.18 -12.45 18.67
CA THR A 24 -7.93 -11.19 18.48
C THR A 24 -7.19 -10.28 17.52
N HIS A 25 -7.85 -9.92 16.42
CA HIS A 25 -7.33 -9.05 15.38
C HIS A 25 -7.99 -7.68 15.41
N VAL A 26 -7.21 -6.65 15.13
CA VAL A 26 -7.73 -5.30 14.90
C VAL A 26 -8.11 -5.19 13.42
N LEU A 27 -9.36 -4.81 13.15
CA LEU A 27 -9.88 -4.58 11.81
C LEU A 27 -9.50 -3.15 11.38
N LEU A 28 -8.40 -3.04 10.64
CA LEU A 28 -7.93 -1.76 10.13
C LEU A 28 -8.85 -1.25 9.02
N PRO A 29 -9.16 0.05 8.98
CA PRO A 29 -9.81 0.65 7.83
C PRO A 29 -8.86 0.65 6.62
N ASP A 30 -9.42 0.78 5.43
CA ASP A 30 -8.69 0.84 4.15
C ASP A 30 -7.79 2.08 3.99
N ILE A 31 -7.82 3.01 4.93
CA ILE A 31 -6.93 4.18 4.96
C ILE A 31 -5.66 3.96 5.80
N ALA A 32 -5.52 2.80 6.46
CA ALA A 32 -4.46 2.56 7.44
C ALA A 32 -3.67 1.27 7.16
N LEU A 33 -2.34 1.38 7.26
CA LEU A 33 -1.43 0.23 7.25
C LEU A 33 -1.11 -0.23 8.68
N LEU A 34 -0.82 -1.52 8.83
CA LEU A 34 -0.45 -2.11 10.11
C LEU A 34 0.84 -1.47 10.65
N ARG A 35 0.82 -1.10 11.93
CA ARG A 35 1.94 -0.44 12.64
C ARG A 35 2.40 0.89 12.00
N ARG A 36 1.54 1.55 11.22
CA ARG A 36 1.77 2.90 10.70
C ARG A 36 0.76 3.88 11.30
N ARG A 37 1.24 5.07 11.66
CA ARG A 37 0.42 6.16 12.18
C ARG A 37 -0.03 7.10 11.05
N ASP A 38 0.34 6.81 9.81
CA ASP A 38 0.19 7.73 8.69
C ASP A 38 -0.73 7.09 7.66
N GLU A 39 -1.64 7.88 7.12
CA GLU A 39 -2.61 7.45 6.13
C GLU A 39 -1.92 6.84 4.90
N VAL A 40 -2.48 5.76 4.38
CA VAL A 40 -1.90 5.04 3.23
C VAL A 40 -1.76 5.95 2.00
N ALA A 41 -2.64 6.94 1.82
CA ALA A 41 -2.54 7.93 0.76
C ALA A 41 -1.33 8.86 0.93
N VAL A 42 -0.99 9.26 2.16
CA VAL A 42 0.20 10.08 2.46
C VAL A 42 1.48 9.29 2.21
N ILE A 43 1.51 8.04 2.65
CA ILE A 43 2.60 7.09 2.36
C ILE A 43 2.73 6.89 0.84
N GLY A 44 1.59 6.74 0.17
CA GLY A 44 1.50 6.60 -1.27
C GLY A 44 2.11 7.75 -2.05
N ALA A 45 1.75 8.98 -1.70
CA ALA A 45 2.34 10.19 -2.27
C ALA A 45 3.86 10.22 -2.13
N ALA A 46 4.41 9.75 -1.00
CA ALA A 46 5.85 9.61 -0.82
C ALA A 46 6.48 8.58 -1.77
N ILE A 47 5.83 7.42 -1.95
CA ILE A 47 6.29 6.36 -2.88
C ILE A 47 6.31 6.88 -4.31
N GLU A 48 5.22 7.50 -4.76
CA GLU A 48 5.14 8.05 -6.12
C GLU A 48 6.19 9.12 -6.37
N ALA A 49 6.39 10.04 -5.42
CA ALA A 49 7.44 11.05 -5.51
C ALA A 49 8.84 10.42 -5.58
N LYS A 50 9.08 9.34 -4.83
CA LYS A 50 10.36 8.62 -4.87
C LYS A 50 10.59 7.94 -6.22
N VAL A 51 9.56 7.33 -6.81
CA VAL A 51 9.63 6.74 -8.16
C VAL A 51 9.93 7.80 -9.22
N ARG A 52 9.38 9.02 -9.07
CA ARG A 52 9.71 10.19 -9.91
C ARG A 52 11.11 10.79 -9.63
N GLY A 53 11.94 10.15 -8.80
CA GLY A 53 13.31 10.56 -8.53
C GLY A 53 13.50 11.57 -7.38
N VAL A 54 12.43 11.93 -6.65
CA VAL A 54 12.55 12.90 -5.55
C VAL A 54 13.23 12.28 -4.32
N GLY A 55 14.18 13.01 -3.73
CA GLY A 55 14.87 12.59 -2.50
C GLY A 55 13.97 12.61 -1.25
N HIS A 56 14.19 11.67 -0.32
CA HIS A 56 13.36 11.52 0.88
C HIS A 56 13.27 12.77 1.76
N ARG A 57 14.33 13.59 1.83
CA ARG A 57 14.33 14.86 2.60
C ARG A 57 13.36 15.88 2.00
N ALA A 58 13.37 16.03 0.68
CA ALA A 58 12.46 16.92 -0.03
C ALA A 58 11.00 16.42 0.08
N ILE A 59 10.78 15.11 -0.03
CA ILE A 59 9.47 14.50 0.19
C ILE A 59 8.97 14.79 1.62
N ALA A 60 9.81 14.56 2.62
CA ALA A 60 9.48 14.82 4.02
C ALA A 60 9.11 16.29 4.27
N GLY A 61 9.87 17.23 3.69
CA GLY A 61 9.55 18.65 3.76
C GLY A 61 8.18 18.99 3.15
N ARG A 62 7.88 18.46 1.96
CA ARG A 62 6.58 18.68 1.29
C ARG A 62 5.39 18.10 2.06
N LEU A 63 5.60 16.98 2.76
CA LEU A 63 4.56 16.31 3.54
C LEU A 63 4.47 16.81 4.99
N GLY A 64 5.39 17.67 5.45
CA GLY A 64 5.44 18.11 6.84
C GLY A 64 5.76 16.99 7.83
N LEU A 65 6.52 15.97 7.41
CA LEU A 65 6.79 14.77 8.20
C LEU A 65 8.28 14.64 8.58
N PRO A 66 8.61 13.91 9.66
CA PRO A 66 10.00 13.62 9.99
C PRO A 66 10.71 12.85 8.88
N LYS A 67 11.92 13.30 8.51
CA LYS A 67 12.75 12.70 7.44
C LYS A 67 12.97 11.20 7.63
N ASP A 68 13.19 10.75 8.86
CA ASP A 68 13.49 9.35 9.17
C ASP A 68 12.26 8.46 9.05
N THR A 69 11.05 9.01 9.27
CA THR A 69 9.79 8.33 9.01
C THR A 69 9.63 8.04 7.52
N VAL A 70 9.77 9.06 6.67
CA VAL A 70 9.68 8.91 5.21
C VAL A 70 10.78 7.99 4.69
N ARG A 71 12.03 8.17 5.15
CA ARG A 71 13.15 7.28 4.82
C ARG A 71 12.83 5.83 5.17
N GLY A 72 12.25 5.60 6.35
CA GLY A 72 11.83 4.28 6.82
C GLY A 72 10.82 3.62 5.89
N TRP A 73 9.80 4.35 5.44
CA TRP A 73 8.80 3.83 4.49
C TRP A 73 9.41 3.47 3.15
N LEU A 74 10.17 4.40 2.56
CA LEU A 74 10.77 4.20 1.24
C LEU A 74 11.78 3.05 1.25
N ARG A 75 12.54 2.89 2.33
CA ARG A 75 13.46 1.75 2.49
C ARG A 75 12.70 0.42 2.54
N ARG A 76 11.54 0.38 3.21
CA ARG A 76 10.73 -0.84 3.30
C ARG A 76 10.09 -1.18 1.97
N PHE A 77 9.47 -0.20 1.31
CA PHE A 77 8.92 -0.38 -0.02
C PHE A 77 9.97 -0.89 -1.01
N ALA A 78 11.18 -0.32 -0.98
CA ALA A 78 12.28 -0.77 -1.83
C ALA A 78 12.79 -2.19 -1.50
N ALA A 79 12.76 -2.59 -0.23
CA ALA A 79 13.19 -3.94 0.18
C ALA A 79 12.17 -5.01 -0.26
N ASP A 80 10.89 -4.68 -0.25
CA ASP A 80 9.80 -5.61 -0.55
C ASP A 80 9.25 -5.45 -1.98
N SER A 81 9.89 -4.64 -2.82
CA SER A 81 9.36 -4.21 -4.12
C SER A 81 9.00 -5.37 -5.04
N GLU A 82 9.83 -6.42 -5.06
CA GLU A 82 9.56 -7.60 -5.89
C GLU A 82 8.37 -8.42 -5.36
N ALA A 83 8.26 -8.59 -4.05
CA ALA A 83 7.11 -9.25 -3.43
C ALA A 83 5.81 -8.45 -3.64
N ILE A 84 5.90 -7.13 -3.55
CA ILE A 84 4.79 -6.21 -3.83
C ILE A 84 4.38 -6.34 -5.29
N ARG A 85 5.33 -6.21 -6.24
CA ARG A 85 5.09 -6.38 -7.67
C ARG A 85 4.35 -7.69 -7.96
N ALA A 86 4.92 -8.82 -7.53
CA ALA A 86 4.31 -10.13 -7.74
C ALA A 86 2.90 -10.25 -7.14
N HIS A 87 2.69 -9.70 -5.94
CA HIS A 87 1.38 -9.74 -5.28
C HIS A 87 0.32 -8.92 -6.02
N PHE A 88 0.64 -7.70 -6.43
CA PHE A 88 -0.29 -6.84 -7.15
C PHE A 88 -0.50 -7.31 -8.59
N THR A 89 0.49 -7.93 -9.25
CA THR A 89 0.28 -8.62 -10.53
C THR A 89 -0.76 -9.73 -10.39
N ARG A 90 -0.70 -10.56 -9.33
CA ARG A 90 -1.73 -11.59 -9.10
C ARG A 90 -3.12 -10.99 -8.91
N TRP A 91 -3.24 -9.88 -8.19
CA TRP A 91 -4.51 -9.16 -8.08
C TRP A 91 -5.00 -8.63 -9.42
N ALA A 92 -4.11 -8.08 -10.25
CA ALA A 92 -4.46 -7.58 -11.57
C ALA A 92 -5.08 -8.69 -12.45
N PHE A 93 -4.43 -9.86 -12.52
CA PHE A 93 -4.97 -11.01 -13.27
C PHE A 93 -6.23 -11.62 -12.65
N ALA A 94 -6.37 -11.59 -11.32
CA ALA A 94 -7.60 -12.07 -10.67
C ALA A 94 -8.81 -11.15 -10.95
N LEU A 95 -8.56 -9.86 -11.16
CA LEU A 95 -9.60 -8.87 -11.45
C LEU A 95 -9.92 -8.78 -12.95
N ASP A 96 -8.92 -9.02 -13.79
CA ASP A 96 -8.99 -8.99 -15.25
C ASP A 96 -8.22 -10.18 -15.84
N ALA A 97 -8.95 -11.23 -16.22
CA ALA A 97 -8.38 -12.45 -16.77
C ALA A 97 -7.87 -12.27 -18.21
N GLU A 98 -8.30 -11.22 -18.92
CA GLU A 98 -7.86 -10.89 -20.28
C GLU A 98 -6.67 -9.93 -20.29
N LEU A 99 -6.15 -9.58 -19.11
CA LEU A 99 -5.04 -8.67 -18.95
C LEU A 99 -3.81 -9.19 -19.72
N GLY A 100 -3.27 -8.35 -20.61
CA GLY A 100 -1.99 -8.60 -21.26
C GLY A 100 -0.81 -8.52 -20.28
N ALA A 101 0.41 -8.75 -20.79
CA ALA A 101 1.60 -8.63 -19.96
C ALA A 101 1.73 -7.22 -19.36
N VAL A 102 1.94 -7.14 -18.03
CA VAL A 102 2.28 -5.89 -17.35
C VAL A 102 3.66 -5.46 -17.83
N ARG A 103 3.73 -4.31 -18.50
CA ARG A 103 4.97 -3.80 -19.07
C ARG A 103 5.95 -3.40 -17.96
N PRO A 104 7.25 -3.69 -18.11
CA PRO A 104 8.25 -3.21 -17.16
C PRO A 104 8.33 -1.68 -17.20
N ALA A 105 8.49 -1.10 -16.02
CA ALA A 105 8.84 0.30 -15.81
C ALA A 105 10.37 0.47 -15.82
N ALA A 106 10.83 1.71 -15.66
CA ALA A 106 12.26 2.05 -15.68
C ALA A 106 13.05 1.62 -14.42
N SER A 107 12.40 1.05 -13.40
CA SER A 107 13.05 0.61 -12.15
C SER A 107 12.20 -0.39 -11.37
N VAL A 108 12.82 -1.18 -10.49
CA VAL A 108 12.12 -2.15 -9.63
C VAL A 108 11.03 -1.50 -8.75
N LEU A 109 11.28 -0.28 -8.25
CA LEU A 109 10.26 0.48 -7.50
C LEU A 109 9.12 0.92 -8.43
N GLY A 110 9.46 1.30 -9.66
CA GLY A 110 8.49 1.60 -10.70
C GLY A 110 7.64 0.40 -11.06
N ASP A 111 8.24 -0.79 -11.19
CA ASP A 111 7.52 -2.03 -11.51
C ASP A 111 6.50 -2.39 -10.42
N ALA A 112 6.87 -2.23 -9.15
CA ALA A 112 5.97 -2.43 -8.03
C ALA A 112 4.81 -1.43 -8.05
N LEU A 113 5.09 -0.16 -8.36
CA LEU A 113 4.07 0.88 -8.46
C LEU A 113 3.16 0.69 -9.68
N GLU A 114 3.70 0.23 -10.80
CA GLU A 114 2.95 -0.09 -12.02
C GLU A 114 2.00 -1.27 -11.77
N ALA A 115 2.48 -2.34 -11.14
CA ALA A 115 1.61 -3.48 -10.76
C ALA A 115 0.45 -3.03 -9.85
N ILE A 116 0.71 -2.13 -8.90
CA ILE A 116 -0.33 -1.49 -8.07
C ILE A 116 -1.34 -0.73 -8.95
N ALA A 117 -0.86 0.09 -9.88
CA ALA A 117 -1.70 0.92 -10.74
C ALA A 117 -2.58 0.05 -11.65
N VAL A 118 -2.03 -1.02 -12.24
CA VAL A 118 -2.78 -1.95 -13.09
C VAL A 118 -3.85 -2.70 -12.28
N ALA A 119 -3.52 -3.21 -11.10
CA ALA A 119 -4.50 -3.86 -10.23
C ALA A 119 -5.63 -2.90 -9.81
N ALA A 120 -5.28 -1.65 -9.47
CA ALA A 120 -6.27 -0.64 -9.13
C ALA A 120 -7.15 -0.25 -10.33
N ARG A 121 -6.57 -0.16 -11.55
CA ARG A 121 -7.32 0.07 -12.78
C ARG A 121 -8.31 -1.07 -13.05
N ALA A 122 -7.87 -2.33 -12.94
CA ALA A 122 -8.72 -3.50 -13.12
C ALA A 122 -9.91 -3.48 -12.14
N TRP A 123 -9.66 -3.14 -10.87
CA TRP A 123 -10.74 -2.93 -9.89
C TRP A 123 -11.71 -1.83 -10.33
N VAL A 124 -11.21 -0.66 -10.73
CA VAL A 124 -12.05 0.48 -11.08
C VAL A 124 -12.93 0.19 -12.30
N LEU A 125 -12.41 -0.53 -13.29
CA LEU A 125 -13.18 -0.95 -14.44
C LEU A 125 -14.28 -1.96 -14.09
N ARG A 126 -14.02 -2.85 -13.14
CA ARG A 126 -14.95 -3.92 -12.75
C ARG A 126 -16.01 -3.48 -11.72
N PHE A 127 -15.63 -2.65 -10.75
CA PHE A 127 -16.43 -2.36 -9.55
C PHE A 127 -16.65 -0.86 -9.30
N GLY A 128 -16.08 0.02 -10.13
CA GLY A 128 -16.21 1.46 -10.00
C GLY A 128 -15.11 2.15 -9.21
N ARG A 129 -15.17 3.48 -9.17
CA ARG A 129 -14.08 4.36 -8.70
C ARG A 129 -13.81 4.18 -7.21
N ARG A 130 -12.53 3.97 -6.87
CA ARG A 130 -12.03 3.98 -5.49
C ARG A 130 -10.61 4.58 -5.47
N PRO A 131 -10.19 5.26 -4.39
CA PRO A 131 -8.82 5.74 -4.27
C PRO A 131 -7.81 4.57 -4.35
N VAL A 132 -6.79 4.70 -5.20
CA VAL A 132 -5.77 3.66 -5.44
C VAL A 132 -5.15 3.19 -4.12
N TRP A 133 -4.73 4.12 -3.26
CA TRP A 133 -4.06 3.77 -2.00
C TRP A 133 -5.00 3.10 -0.98
N SER A 134 -6.31 3.31 -1.07
CA SER A 134 -7.30 2.53 -0.31
C SER A 134 -7.34 1.08 -0.79
N LEU A 135 -7.33 0.84 -2.10
CA LEU A 135 -7.22 -0.50 -2.67
C LEU A 135 -5.92 -1.19 -2.28
N VAL A 136 -4.80 -0.46 -2.28
CA VAL A 136 -3.51 -0.99 -1.82
C VAL A 136 -3.57 -1.48 -0.38
N SER A 137 -4.22 -0.73 0.51
CA SER A 137 -4.43 -1.16 1.89
C SER A 137 -5.29 -2.42 1.95
N VAL A 138 -6.36 -2.52 1.16
CA VAL A 138 -7.25 -3.69 1.13
C VAL A 138 -6.52 -4.92 0.61
N PHE A 139 -5.93 -4.83 -0.58
CA PHE A 139 -5.26 -5.94 -1.26
C PHE A 139 -4.07 -6.48 -0.47
N SER A 140 -3.31 -5.61 0.20
CA SER A 140 -2.20 -6.02 1.07
C SER A 140 -2.63 -6.49 2.47
N GLY A 141 -3.92 -6.41 2.82
CA GLY A 141 -4.40 -6.66 4.19
C GLY A 141 -3.84 -5.67 5.23
N GLY A 142 -3.52 -4.45 4.80
CA GLY A 142 -2.79 -3.44 5.58
C GLY A 142 -1.28 -3.70 5.70
N GLY A 143 -0.78 -4.74 5.02
CA GLY A 143 0.57 -5.27 5.17
C GLY A 143 1.67 -4.62 4.32
N LEU A 144 1.34 -3.65 3.46
CA LEU A 144 2.27 -3.12 2.43
C LEU A 144 3.69 -2.80 2.93
N LEU A 145 3.81 -2.21 4.13
CA LEU A 145 5.10 -1.79 4.72
C LEU A 145 5.36 -2.44 6.09
N CYS A 146 4.82 -3.64 6.32
CA CYS A 146 5.00 -4.37 7.56
C CYS A 146 6.46 -4.78 7.78
N ASN A 147 6.88 -4.84 9.04
CA ASN A 147 8.21 -5.29 9.43
C ASN A 147 8.28 -6.78 9.73
N THR A 148 7.13 -7.43 9.93
CA THR A 148 7.05 -8.88 10.05
C THR A 148 6.96 -9.46 8.65
N SER A 149 7.79 -10.46 8.34
CA SER A 149 7.76 -11.29 7.13
C SER A 149 6.49 -12.15 7.08
N CYS A 150 5.33 -11.53 7.24
CA CYS A 150 4.06 -12.15 6.94
C CYS A 150 3.89 -12.08 5.42
N PRO A 151 3.72 -13.21 4.73
CA PRO A 151 3.40 -13.17 3.31
C PRO A 151 2.14 -12.33 3.10
N PHE A 152 2.09 -11.57 2.00
CA PHE A 152 0.84 -10.91 1.61
C PHE A 152 -0.30 -11.93 1.57
N PRO A 153 -1.53 -11.53 1.93
CA PRO A 153 -2.65 -12.46 1.91
C PRO A 153 -2.80 -13.10 0.52
N PRO A 154 -3.31 -14.34 0.45
CA PRO A 154 -3.63 -14.95 -0.83
C PRO A 154 -4.67 -14.08 -1.56
N VAL A 155 -4.51 -13.98 -2.89
CA VAL A 155 -5.51 -13.37 -3.75
C VAL A 155 -6.73 -14.28 -3.75
N ARG A 156 -7.91 -13.73 -3.44
CA ARG A 156 -9.18 -14.44 -3.32
C ARG A 156 -10.28 -13.63 -3.98
#